data_AF-A0A930WYM1-F1
#
_entry.id   AF-A0A930WYM1-F1
#
_cell.length_a   1.000
_cell.length_b   1.000
_cell.length_c   1.000
_cell.angle_alpha   90.00
_cell.angle_beta   90.00
_cell.angle_gamma   90.00
#
_symmetry.space_group_name_H-M   'P 1'
#
loop_
_entity.id
_entity.type
_entity.pdbx_description
1 polymer ?
#
loop_
_entity_poly.entity_id
_entity_poly.type
_entity_poly.pdbx_seq_one_letter_code
_entity_poly.pdbx_strand_id
1 'polypeptide(L)'
;MNQFLRRALCGIALIVAAVGTTGCQHESQAEQEEVRTVSYRAVMESNKPVPEKVNTWLGAMSREDKVGQLMMISLHGNTLGQSQKDVIRKYRVSGVMLTNENIHNKNQVKAFNNDIMQTAMTASMVTPYIAVNRDKVLRTNDSFLRLPEPNRLGQLPMERIINLATRSAIEMRDMGFNLVIGPNANLGVPN
;
A
#
# COMPACT_ATOMS: atom_id res chain seq x y z
N MET A 1 -56.80 40.67 18.55
CA MET A 1 -55.97 39.61 17.93
C MET A 1 -56.50 38.26 18.41
N ASN A 2 -57.22 37.58 17.52
CA ASN A 2 -58.25 36.59 17.85
C ASN A 2 -57.67 35.30 18.45
N GLN A 3 -58.40 34.65 19.37
CA GLN A 3 -58.05 33.36 19.99
C GLN A 3 -57.64 32.28 18.97
N PHE A 4 -58.17 32.36 17.75
CA PHE A 4 -57.79 31.51 16.62
C PHE A 4 -56.31 31.61 16.26
N LEU A 5 -55.72 32.82 16.29
CA LEU A 5 -54.32 33.05 15.93
C LEU A 5 -53.36 32.46 16.99
N ARG A 6 -53.75 32.54 18.28
CA ARG A 6 -53.00 31.90 19.38
C ARG A 6 -53.03 30.37 19.30
N ARG A 7 -54.19 29.78 18.97
CA ARG A 7 -54.32 28.33 18.80
C ARG A 7 -53.56 27.80 17.58
N ALA A 8 -53.55 28.56 16.47
CA ALA A 8 -52.77 28.23 15.29
C ALA A 8 -51.26 28.31 15.54
N LEU A 9 -50.78 29.35 16.25
CA LEU A 9 -49.36 29.50 16.61
C LEU A 9 -48.88 28.38 17.56
N CYS A 10 -49.70 27.97 18.53
CA CYS A 10 -49.37 26.83 19.39
C CYS A 10 -49.36 25.50 18.63
N GLY A 11 -50.28 25.30 17.68
CA GLY A 11 -50.32 24.10 16.84
C GLY A 11 -49.11 23.98 15.92
N ILE A 12 -48.66 25.07 15.31
CA ILE A 12 -47.47 25.10 14.45
C ILE A 12 -46.18 24.87 15.26
N ALA A 13 -46.09 25.44 16.48
CA ALA A 13 -44.94 25.22 17.36
C ALA A 13 -44.78 23.75 17.79
N LEU A 14 -45.89 23.03 18.00
CA LEU A 14 -45.86 21.60 18.36
C LEU A 14 -45.47 20.69 17.18
N ILE A 15 -45.82 21.05 15.95
CA ILE A 15 -45.45 20.27 14.76
C ILE A 15 -43.95 20.45 14.44
N VAL A 16 -43.40 21.66 14.61
CA VAL A 16 -41.96 21.91 14.43
C VAL A 16 -41.11 21.16 15.48
N ALA A 17 -41.61 21.02 16.71
CA ALA A 17 -40.94 20.22 17.74
C ALA A 17 -40.98 18.71 17.44
N ALA A 18 -42.04 18.20 16.81
CA ALA A 18 -42.17 16.78 16.46
C ALA A 18 -41.29 16.37 15.27
N VAL A 19 -41.06 17.27 14.29
CA VAL A 19 -40.20 16.98 13.13
C VAL A 19 -38.71 17.09 13.46
N GLY A 20 -38.35 17.74 14.57
CA GLY A 20 -36.95 17.89 15.02
C GLY A 20 -36.30 16.64 15.63
N THR A 21 -37.04 15.54 15.85
CA THR A 21 -36.52 14.36 16.57
C THR A 21 -36.45 13.08 15.73
N THR A 22 -36.90 13.12 14.46
CA THR A 22 -36.76 12.00 13.50
C THR A 22 -35.67 12.27 12.46
N GLY A 23 -34.70 13.13 12.78
CA GLY A 23 -33.43 13.12 12.07
C GLY A 23 -32.69 11.86 12.48
N CYS A 24 -32.69 10.84 11.63
CA CYS A 24 -31.82 9.68 11.78
C CYS A 24 -30.40 10.16 12.04
N GLN A 25 -29.95 10.04 13.29
CA GLN A 25 -28.53 10.01 13.60
C GLN A 25 -27.97 8.78 12.90
N HIS A 26 -27.58 8.94 11.64
CA HIS A 26 -26.50 8.16 11.09
C HIS A 26 -25.25 8.69 11.79
N GLU A 27 -25.09 8.25 13.03
CA GLU A 27 -23.88 8.41 13.80
C GLU A 27 -22.83 7.59 13.04
N SER A 28 -22.14 8.26 12.11
CA SER A 28 -20.91 7.75 11.56
C SER A 28 -20.00 7.55 12.75
N GLN A 29 -19.91 6.32 13.24
CA GLN A 29 -18.84 5.90 14.09
C GLN A 29 -17.55 6.13 13.30
N ALA A 30 -16.99 7.33 13.43
CA ALA A 30 -15.58 7.51 13.23
C ALA A 30 -14.95 6.59 14.27
N GLU A 31 -14.51 5.40 13.85
CA GLU A 31 -13.63 4.55 14.65
C GLU A 31 -12.57 5.48 15.25
N GLN A 32 -12.61 5.65 16.57
CA GLN A 32 -11.57 6.36 17.29
C GLN A 32 -10.30 5.54 17.06
N GLU A 33 -9.46 6.01 16.14
CA GLU A 33 -8.16 5.41 15.86
C GLU A 33 -7.35 5.50 17.16
N GLU A 34 -7.18 4.36 17.83
CA GLU A 34 -6.47 4.26 19.10
C GLU A 34 -5.07 4.86 18.92
N VAL A 35 -4.76 5.90 19.71
CA VAL A 35 -3.51 6.65 19.57
C VAL A 35 -2.34 5.72 19.81
N ARG A 36 -1.61 5.37 18.74
CA ARG A 36 -0.42 4.52 18.83
C ARG A 36 0.66 5.21 19.68
N THR A 37 0.99 4.60 20.82
CA THR A 37 2.02 5.08 21.74
C THR A 37 3.45 4.72 21.32
N VAL A 38 3.60 3.85 20.31
CA VAL A 38 4.89 3.33 19.83
C VAL A 38 5.16 3.79 18.40
N SER A 39 6.28 4.48 18.20
CA SER A 39 6.75 4.89 16.86
C SER A 39 7.57 3.78 16.21
N TYR A 40 7.15 3.32 15.02
CA TYR A 40 7.90 2.32 14.23
C TYR A 40 9.36 2.73 14.03
N ARG A 41 9.58 4.00 13.66
CA ARG A 41 10.91 4.52 13.37
C ARG A 41 11.82 4.44 14.61
N ALA A 42 11.30 4.79 15.78
CA ALA A 42 12.04 4.68 17.04
C ALA A 42 12.35 3.22 17.40
N VAL A 43 11.41 2.29 17.18
CA VAL A 43 11.65 0.85 17.38
C VAL A 43 12.76 0.36 16.47
N MET A 44 12.73 0.71 15.19
CA MET A 44 13.72 0.27 14.21
C MET A 44 15.11 0.88 14.41
N GLU A 45 15.20 2.14 14.85
CA GLU A 45 16.46 2.84 15.17
C GLU A 45 17.08 2.40 16.51
N SER A 46 16.34 1.69 17.37
CA SER A 46 16.87 1.23 18.67
C SER A 46 18.01 0.22 18.53
N ASN A 47 18.85 0.08 19.56
CA ASN A 47 19.93 -0.93 19.60
C ASN A 47 19.46 -2.33 20.05
N LYS A 48 18.14 -2.54 20.17
CA LYS A 48 17.57 -3.82 20.61
C LYS A 48 17.77 -4.92 19.55
N PRO A 49 17.86 -6.20 19.95
CA PRO A 49 17.87 -7.31 19.00
C PRO A 49 16.63 -7.30 18.09
N VAL A 50 16.79 -7.78 16.85
CA VAL A 50 15.68 -7.84 15.87
C VAL A 50 14.42 -8.51 16.42
N PRO A 51 14.48 -9.67 17.13
CA PRO A 51 13.29 -10.29 17.69
C PRO A 51 12.53 -9.39 18.68
N GLU A 52 13.25 -8.60 19.49
CA GLU A 52 12.63 -7.69 20.45
C GLU A 52 11.97 -6.49 19.76
N LYS A 53 12.62 -5.95 18.71
CA LYS A 53 12.03 -4.90 17.85
C LYS A 53 10.72 -5.38 17.23
N VAL A 54 10.73 -6.60 16.67
CA VAL A 54 9.55 -7.22 16.05
C VAL A 54 8.43 -7.41 17.08
N ASN A 55 8.72 -8.00 18.24
CA ASN A 55 7.71 -8.20 19.30
C ASN A 55 7.13 -6.88 19.81
N THR A 56 7.97 -5.86 19.99
CA THR A 56 7.52 -4.52 20.38
C THR A 56 6.56 -3.94 19.34
N TRP A 57 6.91 -4.07 18.06
CA TRP A 57 6.08 -3.54 16.98
C TRP A 57 4.76 -4.31 16.81
N LEU A 58 4.81 -5.65 16.86
CA LEU A 58 3.61 -6.50 16.81
C LEU A 58 2.68 -6.29 18.01
N GLY A 59 3.23 -5.98 19.18
CA GLY A 59 2.45 -5.64 20.37
C GLY A 59 1.71 -4.31 20.26
N ALA A 60 2.22 -3.37 19.46
CA ALA A 60 1.62 -2.06 19.21
C ALA A 60 0.62 -2.03 18.05
N MET A 61 0.49 -3.13 17.28
CA MET A 61 -0.44 -3.23 16.16
C MET A 61 -1.84 -3.67 16.60
N SER A 62 -2.86 -3.02 16.05
CA SER A 62 -4.23 -3.54 16.10
C SER A 62 -4.35 -4.86 15.30
N ARG A 63 -5.51 -5.52 15.41
CA ARG A 63 -5.77 -6.72 14.61
C ARG A 63 -5.83 -6.38 13.11
N GLU A 64 -6.44 -5.25 12.78
CA GLU A 64 -6.60 -4.73 11.43
C GLU A 64 -5.22 -4.39 10.83
N ASP A 65 -4.33 -3.79 11.62
CA ASP A 65 -2.96 -3.54 11.21
C ASP A 65 -2.22 -4.84 10.87
N LYS A 66 -2.35 -5.86 11.74
CA LYS A 66 -1.75 -7.18 11.50
C LYS A 66 -2.27 -7.81 10.21
N VAL A 67 -3.58 -7.72 9.95
CA VAL A 67 -4.18 -8.20 8.69
C VAL A 67 -3.66 -7.39 7.51
N GLY A 68 -3.59 -6.06 7.63
CA GLY A 68 -2.98 -5.16 6.66
C GLY A 68 -1.58 -5.60 6.25
N GLN A 69 -0.75 -5.95 7.25
CA GLN A 69 0.61 -6.40 7.01
C GLN A 69 0.72 -7.79 6.34
N LEU A 70 -0.38 -8.54 6.23
CA LEU A 70 -0.43 -9.80 5.46
C LEU A 70 -0.88 -9.59 4.01
N MET A 71 -1.28 -8.37 3.62
CA MET A 71 -1.83 -8.07 2.31
C MET A 71 -0.83 -7.35 1.40
N MET A 72 -0.72 -7.85 0.17
CA MET A 72 -0.07 -7.18 -0.95
C MET A 72 -1.10 -6.94 -2.05
N ILE A 73 -1.23 -5.69 -2.50
CA ILE A 73 -2.26 -5.29 -3.48
C ILE A 73 -1.63 -4.87 -4.81
N SER A 74 -2.42 -4.83 -5.87
CA SER A 74 -2.05 -4.15 -7.12
C SER A 74 -2.86 -2.87 -7.29
N LEU A 75 -2.32 -1.91 -8.03
CA LEU A 75 -2.93 -0.60 -8.28
C LEU A 75 -3.14 -0.42 -9.78
N HIS A 76 -4.27 0.15 -10.17
CA HIS A 76 -4.51 0.49 -11.57
C HIS A 76 -3.77 1.75 -12.03
N GLY A 77 -3.36 1.77 -13.30
CA GLY A 77 -2.71 2.93 -13.92
C GLY A 77 -1.26 3.16 -13.45
N ASN A 78 -0.67 4.28 -13.86
CA ASN A 78 0.77 4.53 -13.70
C ASN A 78 1.08 5.77 -12.82
N THR A 79 0.06 6.29 -12.13
CA THR A 79 0.16 7.41 -11.18
C THR A 79 -0.78 7.15 -10.00
N LEU A 80 -0.48 7.75 -8.85
CA LEU A 80 -1.22 7.48 -7.62
C LEU A 80 -2.37 8.47 -7.40
N GLY A 81 -3.60 8.01 -7.66
CA GLY A 81 -4.83 8.77 -7.42
C GLY A 81 -5.26 8.80 -5.95
N GLN A 82 -6.21 9.67 -5.62
CA GLN A 82 -6.66 9.85 -4.23
C GLN A 82 -7.31 8.58 -3.65
N SER A 83 -8.18 7.91 -4.40
CA SER A 83 -8.83 6.67 -3.94
C SER A 83 -7.82 5.56 -3.61
N GLN A 84 -6.75 5.45 -4.38
CA GLN A 84 -5.66 4.50 -4.12
C GLN A 84 -4.89 4.88 -2.86
N LYS A 85 -4.64 6.18 -2.64
CA LYS A 85 -4.04 6.67 -1.39
C LYS A 85 -4.89 6.30 -0.19
N ASP A 86 -6.21 6.47 -0.29
CA ASP A 86 -7.13 6.16 0.80
C ASP A 86 -7.13 4.66 1.12
N VAL A 87 -7.11 3.79 0.12
CA VAL A 87 -6.98 2.33 0.30
C VAL A 87 -5.67 1.97 1.00
N ILE A 88 -4.53 2.49 0.53
CA ILE A 88 -3.22 2.22 1.13
C ILE A 88 -3.19 2.65 2.60
N ARG A 89 -3.75 3.82 2.92
CA ARG A 89 -3.78 4.35 4.28
C ARG A 89 -4.75 3.60 5.19
N LYS A 90 -5.96 3.34 4.71
CA LYS A 90 -7.02 2.67 5.47
C LYS A 90 -6.65 1.24 5.83
N TYR A 91 -6.17 0.48 4.85
CA TYR A 91 -5.89 -0.95 5.04
C TYR A 91 -4.45 -1.24 5.48
N ARG A 92 -3.56 -0.23 5.48
CA ARG A 92 -2.17 -0.34 5.94
C ARG A 92 -1.48 -1.59 5.40
N VAL A 93 -1.63 -1.80 4.09
CA VAL A 93 -1.11 -2.97 3.38
C VAL A 93 0.40 -3.08 3.55
N SER A 94 0.94 -4.31 3.67
CA SER A 94 2.41 -4.50 3.74
C SER A 94 3.10 -4.22 2.42
N GLY A 95 2.38 -4.23 1.30
CA GLY A 95 3.01 -3.92 0.03
C GLY A 95 2.10 -3.72 -1.16
N VAL A 96 2.72 -3.29 -2.25
CA VAL A 96 2.13 -3.09 -3.56
C VAL A 96 2.94 -3.86 -4.60
N MET A 97 2.26 -4.70 -5.38
CA MET A 97 2.81 -5.41 -6.53
C MET A 97 2.51 -4.61 -7.80
N LEU A 98 3.56 -4.08 -8.43
CA LEU A 98 3.44 -3.43 -9.73
C LEU A 98 3.42 -4.46 -10.86
N THR A 99 2.57 -4.20 -11.84
CA THR A 99 2.38 -4.97 -13.07
C THR A 99 2.74 -4.12 -14.29
N ASN A 100 2.58 -4.67 -15.50
CA ASN A 100 2.90 -3.96 -16.74
C ASN A 100 2.09 -2.67 -16.94
N GLU A 101 0.89 -2.56 -16.38
CA GLU A 101 0.07 -1.33 -16.47
C GLU A 101 0.69 -0.15 -15.72
N ASN A 102 1.55 -0.43 -14.74
CA ASN A 102 2.18 0.57 -13.88
C ASN A 102 3.52 1.08 -14.43
N ILE A 103 4.08 0.39 -15.44
CA ILE A 103 5.47 0.54 -15.88
C ILE A 103 5.51 1.12 -17.28
N HIS A 104 5.77 2.43 -17.39
CA HIS A 104 5.94 3.09 -18.68
C HIS A 104 7.41 3.41 -18.97
N ASN A 105 8.07 4.12 -18.06
CA ASN A 105 9.49 4.48 -18.15
C ASN A 105 10.09 4.64 -16.75
N LYS A 106 11.43 4.64 -16.67
CA LYS A 106 12.17 4.68 -15.39
C LYS A 106 11.80 5.86 -14.49
N ASN A 107 11.70 7.07 -15.06
CA ASN A 107 11.41 8.28 -14.29
C ASN A 107 9.98 8.25 -13.74
N GLN A 108 9.01 7.83 -14.56
CA GLN A 108 7.63 7.66 -14.12
C GLN A 108 7.53 6.60 -13.02
N VAL A 109 8.15 5.42 -13.19
CA VAL A 109 8.11 4.35 -12.18
C VAL A 109 8.73 4.81 -10.87
N LYS A 110 9.85 5.53 -10.93
CA LYS A 110 10.49 6.11 -9.75
C LYS A 110 9.56 7.09 -9.00
N ALA A 111 8.89 7.97 -9.73
CA ALA A 111 7.91 8.89 -9.14
C ALA A 111 6.73 8.12 -8.50
N PHE A 112 6.19 7.12 -9.21
CA PHE A 112 5.07 6.32 -8.71
C PHE A 112 5.43 5.52 -7.45
N ASN A 113 6.59 4.87 -7.43
CA ASN A 113 7.10 4.15 -6.26
C ASN A 113 7.34 5.09 -5.07
N ASN A 114 7.87 6.29 -5.32
CA ASN A 114 8.04 7.30 -4.27
C ASN A 114 6.69 7.73 -3.67
N ASP A 115 5.67 7.97 -4.50
CA ASP A 115 4.34 8.34 -4.03
C ASP A 115 3.69 7.24 -3.19
N ILE A 116 3.84 5.97 -3.60
CA ILE A 116 3.38 4.79 -2.84
C ILE A 116 4.10 4.74 -1.48
N MET A 117 5.43 4.85 -1.48
CA MET A 117 6.26 4.83 -0.28
C MET A 117 5.81 5.90 0.72
N GLN A 118 5.70 7.16 0.27
CA GLN A 118 5.29 8.28 1.13
C GLN A 118 3.87 8.10 1.68
N THR A 119 2.95 7.64 0.84
CA THR A 119 1.56 7.40 1.24
C THR A 119 1.47 6.33 2.32
N ALA A 120 2.17 5.21 2.15
CA ALA A 120 2.15 4.10 3.11
C ALA A 120 2.87 4.45 4.42
N MET A 121 4.00 5.16 4.35
CA MET A 121 4.75 5.59 5.54
C MET A 121 3.97 6.60 6.39
N THR A 122 3.11 7.41 5.78
CA THR A 122 2.27 8.37 6.52
C THR A 122 1.23 7.67 7.40
N ALA A 123 0.71 6.50 7.00
CA ALA A 123 -0.40 5.83 7.70
C ALA A 123 -0.03 4.57 8.49
N SER A 124 0.92 3.78 7.98
CA SER A 124 1.34 2.53 8.64
C SER A 124 2.66 2.67 9.37
N MET A 125 3.44 3.71 9.08
CA MET A 125 4.83 3.93 9.49
C MET A 125 5.81 2.79 9.14
N VAL A 126 5.35 1.60 8.73
CA VAL A 126 6.19 0.52 8.19
C VAL A 126 6.57 0.84 6.76
N THR A 127 7.80 0.51 6.38
CA THR A 127 8.24 0.57 4.99
C THR A 127 7.50 -0.49 4.18
N PRO A 128 6.64 -0.13 3.21
CA PRO A 128 5.94 -1.12 2.40
C PRO A 128 6.92 -1.86 1.48
N TYR A 129 6.60 -3.10 1.15
CA TYR A 129 7.17 -3.76 -0.01
C TYR A 129 6.60 -3.15 -1.28
N ILE A 130 7.47 -2.67 -2.16
CA ILE A 130 7.13 -2.26 -3.51
C ILE A 130 7.78 -3.29 -4.42
N ALA A 131 6.91 -4.16 -4.93
CA ALA A 131 7.30 -5.40 -5.56
C ALA A 131 7.09 -5.36 -7.07
N VAL A 132 7.91 -6.13 -7.79
CA VAL A 132 7.72 -6.41 -9.21
C VAL A 132 8.07 -7.88 -9.48
N ASN A 133 7.27 -8.55 -10.31
CA ASN A 133 7.63 -9.87 -10.82
C ASN A 133 8.45 -9.74 -12.10
N ARG A 134 9.77 -9.94 -12.00
CA ARG A 134 10.68 -9.65 -13.12
C ARG A 134 10.43 -10.54 -14.34
N ASP A 135 10.00 -11.77 -14.13
CA ASP A 135 9.75 -12.74 -15.20
C ASP A 135 8.43 -12.45 -15.95
N LYS A 136 7.49 -11.72 -15.34
CA LYS A 136 6.21 -11.34 -15.94
C LYS A 136 6.18 -9.94 -16.55
N VAL A 137 7.24 -9.15 -16.34
CA VAL A 137 7.36 -7.83 -16.95
C VAL A 137 7.60 -7.98 -18.46
N LEU A 138 6.79 -7.29 -19.25
CA LEU A 138 6.88 -7.30 -20.70
C LEU A 138 8.26 -6.82 -21.14
N ARG A 139 8.87 -7.60 -22.03
CA ARG A 139 10.17 -7.29 -22.63
C ARG A 139 10.11 -6.08 -23.56
N THR A 140 8.93 -5.62 -23.97
CA THR A 140 8.76 -4.48 -24.89
C THR A 140 9.07 -3.13 -24.27
N ASN A 141 9.07 -3.04 -22.94
CA ASN A 141 9.32 -1.79 -22.24
C ASN A 141 10.82 -1.64 -22.00
N ASP A 142 11.46 -0.64 -22.61
CA ASP A 142 12.87 -0.28 -22.35
C ASP A 142 13.09 0.34 -20.95
N SER A 143 12.12 0.16 -20.06
CA SER A 143 12.17 0.57 -18.65
C SER A 143 13.18 -0.24 -17.83
N PHE A 144 13.53 -1.45 -18.27
CA PHE A 144 14.42 -2.35 -17.55
C PHE A 144 15.50 -2.95 -18.44
N LEU A 145 16.64 -3.28 -17.84
CA LEU A 145 17.65 -4.16 -18.39
C LEU A 145 16.99 -5.47 -18.80
N ARG A 146 17.11 -5.82 -20.09
CA ARG A 146 16.60 -7.08 -20.62
C ARG A 146 17.45 -8.24 -20.11
N LEU A 147 16.82 -9.14 -19.34
CA LEU A 147 17.44 -10.38 -18.91
C LEU A 147 17.09 -11.52 -19.89
N PRO A 148 17.99 -12.50 -20.09
CA PRO A 148 17.63 -13.77 -20.71
C PRO A 148 16.47 -14.43 -19.97
N GLU A 149 15.67 -15.24 -20.66
CA GLU A 149 14.69 -16.11 -19.99
C GLU A 149 15.41 -17.07 -19.02
N PRO A 150 14.78 -17.51 -17.91
CA PRO A 150 15.43 -18.34 -16.89
C PRO A 150 16.18 -19.56 -17.46
N ASN A 151 15.61 -20.25 -18.44
CA ASN A 151 16.23 -21.40 -19.10
C ASN A 151 17.52 -21.05 -19.87
N ARG A 152 17.60 -19.85 -20.46
CA ARG A 152 18.80 -19.33 -21.13
C ARG A 152 19.78 -18.72 -20.13
N LEU A 153 19.27 -18.11 -19.06
CA LEU A 153 20.08 -17.55 -17.99
C LEU A 153 20.92 -18.65 -17.32
N GLY A 154 20.32 -19.81 -17.04
CA GLY A 154 21.00 -20.97 -16.45
C GLY A 154 22.07 -21.63 -17.34
N GLN A 155 22.14 -21.30 -18.63
CA GLN A 155 23.19 -21.77 -19.55
C GLN A 155 24.42 -20.86 -19.57
N LEU A 156 24.38 -19.70 -18.90
CA LEU A 156 25.49 -18.77 -18.85
C LEU A 156 26.51 -19.15 -17.76
N PRO A 157 27.79 -18.75 -17.89
CA PRO A 157 28.74 -18.85 -16.80
C PRO A 157 28.27 -18.10 -15.55
N MET A 158 28.58 -18.64 -14.37
CA MET A 158 28.12 -18.10 -13.08
C MET A 158 28.44 -16.62 -12.89
N GLU A 159 29.65 -16.18 -13.26
CA GLU A 159 30.05 -14.77 -13.21
C GLU A 159 29.12 -13.87 -14.01
N ARG A 160 28.70 -14.32 -15.21
CA ARG A 160 27.79 -13.56 -16.07
C ARG A 160 26.38 -13.51 -15.49
N ILE A 161 25.92 -14.57 -14.84
CA ILE A 161 24.64 -14.59 -14.12
C ILE A 161 24.67 -13.57 -12.98
N ILE A 162 25.72 -13.59 -12.15
CA ILE A 162 25.91 -12.66 -11.03
C ILE A 162 25.94 -11.21 -11.54
N ASN A 163 26.67 -10.93 -12.62
CA ASN A 163 26.74 -9.60 -13.21
C ASN A 163 25.36 -9.09 -13.67
N LEU A 164 24.61 -9.89 -14.42
CA LEU A 164 23.29 -9.52 -14.92
C LEU A 164 22.27 -9.31 -13.79
N ALA A 165 22.25 -10.23 -12.81
CA ALA A 165 21.38 -10.12 -11.65
C ALA A 165 21.70 -8.86 -10.83
N THR A 166 22.98 -8.59 -10.59
CA THR A 166 23.43 -7.40 -9.84
C THR A 166 23.03 -6.10 -10.54
N ARG A 167 23.27 -6.00 -11.85
CA ARG A 167 22.89 -4.83 -12.65
C ARG A 167 21.38 -4.60 -12.65
N SER A 168 20.59 -5.68 -12.77
CA SER A 168 19.13 -5.59 -12.69
C SER A 168 18.68 -5.14 -11.31
N ALA A 169 19.30 -5.65 -10.23
CA ALA A 169 18.96 -5.28 -8.86
C ALA A 169 19.25 -3.79 -8.57
N ILE A 170 20.40 -3.28 -9.03
CA ILE A 170 20.76 -1.86 -8.92
C ILE A 170 19.72 -0.99 -9.62
N GLU A 171 19.39 -1.31 -10.88
CA GLU A 171 18.41 -0.55 -11.66
C GLU A 171 17.01 -0.54 -11.00
N MET A 172 16.55 -1.68 -10.50
CA MET A 172 15.27 -1.78 -9.79
C MET A 172 15.28 -0.99 -8.48
N ARG A 173 16.38 -1.04 -7.74
CA ARG A 173 16.56 -0.26 -6.52
C ARG A 173 16.54 1.24 -6.80
N ASP A 174 17.17 1.69 -7.88
CA ASP A 174 17.20 3.10 -8.29
C ASP A 174 15.81 3.65 -8.66
N MET A 175 14.91 2.77 -9.11
CA MET A 175 13.50 3.05 -9.35
C MET A 175 12.62 2.93 -8.10
N GLY A 176 13.16 2.56 -6.94
CA GLY A 176 12.41 2.47 -5.69
C GLY A 176 11.74 1.13 -5.43
N PHE A 177 11.99 0.10 -6.24
CA PHE A 177 11.60 -1.27 -5.87
C PHE A 177 12.48 -1.76 -4.71
N ASN A 178 11.87 -2.51 -3.80
CA ASN A 178 12.57 -3.13 -2.67
C ASN A 178 12.25 -4.62 -2.51
N LEU A 179 11.41 -5.17 -3.39
CA LEU A 179 11.14 -6.60 -3.50
C LEU A 179 11.06 -6.99 -4.97
N VAL A 180 11.69 -8.10 -5.32
CA VAL A 180 11.65 -8.66 -6.68
C VAL A 180 11.20 -10.10 -6.55
N ILE A 181 10.15 -10.45 -7.29
CA ILE A 181 9.70 -11.83 -7.38
C ILE A 181 10.35 -12.45 -8.62
N GLY A 182 11.18 -13.46 -8.38
CA GLY A 182 11.96 -14.16 -9.39
C GLY A 182 13.44 -14.28 -8.97
N PRO A 183 14.28 -14.91 -9.82
CA PRO A 183 13.87 -15.59 -11.06
C PRO A 183 13.07 -16.86 -10.76
N ASN A 184 12.28 -17.30 -11.73
CA ASN A 184 11.57 -18.57 -11.69
C ASN A 184 12.60 -19.72 -11.59
N ALA A 185 12.50 -20.48 -10.50
CA ALA A 185 13.35 -21.63 -10.21
C ALA A 185 12.61 -22.98 -10.42
N ASN A 186 11.45 -22.97 -11.08
CA ASN A 186 10.76 -24.21 -11.44
C ASN A 186 11.66 -25.05 -12.33
N LEU A 187 11.70 -26.35 -12.04
CA LEU A 187 12.35 -27.32 -12.92
C LEU A 187 11.52 -27.44 -14.20
N GLY A 188 12.11 -27.06 -15.33
CA GLY A 188 11.50 -27.34 -16.62
C GLY A 188 11.49 -28.85 -16.88
N VAL A 189 10.40 -29.37 -17.45
CA VAL A 189 10.43 -30.69 -18.09
C VAL A 189 11.29 -30.54 -19.36
N PRO A 190 12.28 -31.40 -19.61
CA PRO A 190 12.97 -31.43 -20.89
C PRO A 190 11.93 -31.66 -21.99
N ASN A 191 11.86 -30.76 -22.97
CA ASN A 191 11.20 -31.05 -24.25
C ASN A 191 12.15 -31.85 -25.13
#